data_AF-A0A2B7ZMV1-F1
#
_entry.id   AF-A0A2B7ZMV1-F1
#
_cell.length_a   1.000
_cell.length_b   1.000
_cell.length_c   1.000
_cell.angle_alpha   90.00
_cell.angle_beta   90.00
_cell.angle_gamma   90.00
#
_symmetry.space_group_name_H-M   'P 1'
#
loop_
_entity.id
_entity.type
_entity.pdbx_description
1 polymer ?
#
loop_
_entity_poly.entity_id
_entity_poly.type
_entity_poly.pdbx_seq_one_letter_code
_entity_poly.pdbx_strand_id
1 'polypeptide(L)'
;KDQNGDVCALIKAVTTETGFDWDGDQLGIVKTLQKKGEIWIYVPFGAKRITISHAALGVLRNYAYPLNIEKAAVYEMALTTGKVVTVVQE
;
A
#
# COMPACT_ATOMS: atom_id res chain seq x y z
N LYS A 1 9.91 11.77 7.52
CA LYS A 1 11.26 11.16 7.48
C LYS A 1 11.12 9.77 8.05
N ASP A 2 11.85 8.80 7.51
CA ASP A 2 11.84 7.43 8.03
C ASP A 2 12.68 7.30 9.30
N GLN A 3 12.82 6.07 9.81
CA GLN A 3 13.58 5.76 11.03
C GLN A 3 15.08 6.10 10.90
N ASN A 4 15.60 6.25 9.68
CA ASN A 4 16.99 6.59 9.39
C ASN A 4 17.20 8.09 9.12
N GLY A 5 16.14 8.90 9.25
CA GLY A 5 16.19 10.35 8.99
C GLY A 5 16.11 10.72 7.50
N ASP A 6 15.93 9.74 6.62
CA ASP A 6 15.81 9.94 5.18
C ASP A 6 14.40 10.41 4.79
N VAL A 7 14.31 11.08 3.63
CA VAL A 7 13.02 11.47 3.06
C VAL A 7 12.37 10.25 2.42
N CYS A 8 11.23 9.85 2.98
CA CYS A 8 10.42 8.74 2.50
C CYS A 8 10.03 8.94 1.03
N ALA A 9 9.91 7.83 0.32
CA ALA A 9 9.17 7.82 -0.93
C ALA A 9 7.66 7.81 -0.65
N LEU A 10 6.88 8.16 -1.67
CA LEU A 10 5.42 8.12 -1.64
C LEU A 10 4.93 7.17 -2.73
N ILE A 11 4.15 6.16 -2.34
CA ILE A 11 3.36 5.37 -3.29
C ILE A 11 1.93 5.86 -3.24
N LYS A 12 1.38 6.22 -4.41
CA LYS A 12 -0.04 6.54 -4.60
C LYS A 12 -0.75 5.31 -5.11
N ALA A 13 -1.45 4.62 -4.22
CA ALA A 13 -2.31 3.51 -4.59
C ALA A 13 -3.61 4.05 -5.18
N VAL A 14 -3.79 3.94 -6.50
CA VAL A 14 -4.97 4.45 -7.21
C VAL A 14 -6.10 3.45 -7.07
N THR A 15 -7.15 3.85 -6.35
CA THR A 15 -8.34 3.05 -6.10
C THR A 15 -9.47 3.90 -5.50
N THR A 16 -10.72 3.54 -5.79
CA THR A 16 -11.88 4.08 -5.08
C THR A 16 -12.30 3.24 -3.87
N GLU A 17 -11.78 2.02 -3.76
CA GLU A 17 -12.04 1.12 -2.64
C GLU A 17 -11.32 1.61 -1.37
N THR A 18 -11.95 1.41 -0.21
CA THR A 18 -11.46 1.88 1.10
C THR A 18 -11.36 0.73 2.08
N GLY A 19 -10.68 0.92 3.22
CA GLY A 19 -10.55 -0.12 4.24
C GLY A 19 -9.40 -1.08 4.00
N PHE A 20 -8.40 -0.65 3.22
CA PHE A 20 -7.13 -1.37 3.06
C PHE A 20 -6.21 -1.11 4.24
N ASP A 21 -5.60 -2.19 4.71
CA ASP A 21 -4.45 -2.19 5.58
C ASP A 21 -3.18 -2.48 4.78
N TRP A 22 -2.08 -1.86 5.22
CA TRP A 22 -0.80 -1.84 4.52
C TRP A 22 0.30 -2.19 5.49
N ASP A 23 1.02 -3.27 5.17
CA ASP A 23 2.16 -3.73 5.96
C ASP A 23 3.41 -3.77 5.09
N GLY A 24 4.51 -3.24 5.62
CA GLY A 24 5.78 -3.16 4.91
C GLY A 24 6.59 -4.44 5.04
N ASP A 25 7.78 -4.45 4.47
CA ASP A 25 8.78 -5.44 4.88
C ASP A 25 9.37 -5.08 6.25
N GLN A 26 10.58 -5.55 6.57
CA GLN A 26 11.24 -5.25 7.86
C GLN A 26 11.39 -3.75 8.14
N LEU A 27 11.32 -2.89 7.12
CA LEU A 27 11.38 -1.43 7.28
C LEU A 27 10.02 -0.82 7.68
N GLY A 28 8.92 -1.57 7.51
CA GLY A 28 7.57 -1.14 7.83
C GLY A 28 7.00 -0.06 6.89
N ILE A 29 5.85 0.47 7.28
CA ILE A 29 5.20 1.63 6.64
C ILE A 29 5.32 2.82 7.59
N VAL A 30 5.72 3.98 7.06
CA VAL A 30 5.87 5.19 7.88
C VAL A 30 4.53 5.83 8.19
N LYS A 31 3.66 5.92 7.17
CA LYS A 31 2.33 6.50 7.30
C LYS A 31 1.46 6.10 6.12
N THR A 32 0.16 5.96 6.35
CA THR A 32 -0.86 5.90 5.32
C THR A 32 -1.82 7.08 5.44
N LEU A 33 -2.39 7.52 4.33
CA LEU A 33 -3.39 8.58 4.29
C LEU A 33 -4.39 8.33 3.16
N GLN A 34 -5.65 8.08 3.53
CA GLN A 34 -6.74 7.98 2.56
C GLN A 34 -6.99 9.35 1.91
N LYS A 35 -7.04 9.38 0.58
CA LYS A 35 -7.44 10.53 -0.23
C LYS A 35 -8.60 10.13 -1.14
N LYS A 36 -9.17 11.10 -1.85
CA LYS A 36 -10.24 10.85 -2.81
C LYS A 36 -9.64 10.18 -4.06
N GLY A 37 -10.01 8.92 -4.30
CA GLY A 37 -9.56 8.14 -5.47
C GLY A 37 -8.15 7.57 -5.37
N GLU A 38 -7.47 7.77 -4.24
CA GLU A 38 -6.14 7.20 -4.01
C GLU A 38 -5.83 7.07 -2.51
N ILE A 39 -4.88 6.21 -2.17
CA ILE A 39 -4.33 6.06 -0.83
C ILE A 39 -2.83 6.38 -0.90
N TRP A 40 -2.38 7.30 -0.06
CA TRP A 40 -0.99 7.71 0.00
C TRP A 40 -0.26 6.88 1.04
N ILE A 41 0.78 6.17 0.61
CA ILE A 41 1.57 5.25 1.43
C ILE A 41 3.00 5.77 1.45
N TYR A 42 3.44 6.24 2.61
CA TYR A 42 4.80 6.70 2.81
C TYR A 42 5.67 5.51 3.20
N VAL A 43 6.64 5.19 2.34
CA VAL A 43 7.52 4.03 2.50
C VAL A 43 8.97 4.47 2.71
N PRO A 44 9.74 3.78 3.56
CA PRO A 44 11.17 4.03 3.73
C PRO A 44 11.95 3.80 2.43
N PHE A 45 13.12 4.42 2.33
CA PHE A 45 14.05 4.14 1.24
C PHE A 45 14.46 2.65 1.24
N GLY A 46 14.56 2.06 0.05
CA GLY A 46 14.99 0.67 -0.10
C GLY A 46 13.96 -0.37 0.30
N ALA A 47 12.72 0.02 0.62
CA ALA A 47 11.60 -0.91 0.77
C ALA A 47 11.45 -1.76 -0.50
N LYS A 48 11.21 -3.06 -0.32
CA LYS A 48 11.20 -4.06 -1.41
C LYS A 48 9.86 -4.74 -1.57
N ARG A 49 9.06 -4.81 -0.50
CA ARG A 49 7.77 -5.52 -0.51
C ARG A 49 6.70 -4.76 0.26
N ILE A 50 5.45 -5.08 -0.06
CA ILE A 50 4.27 -4.65 0.67
C ILE A 50 3.26 -5.79 0.76
N THR A 51 2.57 -5.88 1.89
CA THR A 51 1.37 -6.69 2.06
C THR A 51 0.16 -5.77 2.10
N ILE A 52 -0.85 -6.11 1.29
CA ILE A 52 -2.11 -5.35 1.20
C ILE A 52 -3.22 -6.28 1.70
N SER A 53 -3.97 -5.85 2.71
CA SER A 53 -5.09 -6.62 3.25
C SER A 53 -6.38 -5.81 3.26
N HIS A 54 -7.50 -6.50 3.06
CA HIS A 54 -8.84 -5.91 3.08
C HIS A 54 -9.85 -6.96 3.52
N ALA A 55 -10.78 -6.59 4.40
CA ALA A 55 -11.71 -7.53 5.02
C ALA A 55 -12.51 -8.37 4.01
N ALA A 56 -12.95 -7.76 2.90
CA ALA A 56 -13.74 -8.45 1.87
C ALA A 56 -12.91 -8.96 0.68
N LEU A 57 -11.74 -8.36 0.41
CA LEU A 57 -10.94 -8.68 -0.79
C LEU A 57 -9.80 -9.65 -0.48
N GLY A 58 -9.59 -9.98 0.79
CA GLY A 58 -8.53 -10.88 1.24
C GLY A 58 -7.18 -10.18 1.39
N VAL A 59 -6.11 -10.95 1.21
CA VAL A 59 -4.73 -10.50 1.46
C VAL A 59 -3.84 -10.79 0.26
N LEU A 60 -3.22 -9.76 -0.29
CA LEU A 60 -2.07 -9.87 -1.19
C LEU A 60 -0.79 -9.80 -0.36
N ARG A 61 -0.15 -10.94 -0.15
CA ARG A 61 1.01 -11.06 0.74
C ARG A 61 2.33 -10.86 0.00
N ASN A 62 3.24 -10.09 0.59
CA ASN A 62 4.63 -9.97 0.14
C ASN A 62 4.78 -9.56 -1.35
N TYR A 63 3.90 -8.69 -1.86
CA TYR A 63 4.02 -8.15 -3.21
C TYR A 63 5.36 -7.44 -3.36
N ALA A 64 6.21 -7.94 -4.26
CA ALA A 64 7.50 -7.32 -4.55
C ALA A 64 7.30 -6.12 -5.46
N TYR A 65 7.87 -4.98 -5.10
CA TYR A 65 7.83 -3.81 -5.98
C TYR A 65 8.56 -4.13 -7.29
N PRO A 66 7.99 -3.75 -8.45
CA PRO A 66 8.63 -4.00 -9.74
C PRO A 66 9.84 -3.08 -9.98
N LEU A 67 9.98 -2.03 -9.18
CA LEU A 67 11.03 -1.02 -9.25
C LEU A 67 11.66 -0.84 -7.86
N ASN A 68 12.93 -0.43 -7.83
CA ASN A 68 13.57 -0.04 -6.58
C ASN A 68 12.96 1.26 -6.06
N ILE A 69 12.69 1.30 -4.75
CA ILE A 69 12.15 2.48 -4.08
C ILE A 69 13.27 3.46 -3.75
N GLU A 70 13.38 4.51 -4.55
CA GLU A 70 14.33 5.61 -4.38
C GLU A 70 13.88 6.70 -3.39
N LYS A 71 14.83 7.41 -2.80
CA LYS A 71 14.58 8.52 -1.85
C LYS A 71 13.80 9.66 -2.49
N ALA A 72 12.86 10.26 -1.74
CA ALA A 72 12.08 11.42 -2.16
C ALA A 72 11.36 11.26 -3.52
N ALA A 73 11.09 10.04 -3.97
CA ALA A 73 10.39 9.75 -5.21
C ALA A 73 8.89 9.50 -4.99
N VAL A 74 8.11 9.68 -6.05
CA VAL A 74 6.67 9.39 -6.07
C VAL A 74 6.40 8.30 -7.11
N TYR A 75 5.69 7.26 -6.71
CA TYR A 75 5.28 6.14 -7.55
C TYR A 75 3.76 6.04 -7.58
N GLU A 76 3.25 5.45 -8.66
CA GLU A 76 1.84 5.08 -8.79
C GLU A 76 1.70 3.56 -8.72
N MET A 77 0.67 3.10 -8.02
CA MET A 77 0.27 1.70 -7.95
C MET A 77 -1.23 1.62 -8.24
N ALA A 78 -1.61 1.23 -9.45
CA ALA A 78 -3.02 1.01 -9.79
C ALA A 78 -3.52 -0.30 -9.17
N LEU A 79 -4.48 -0.24 -8.25
CA LEU A 79 -5.11 -1.44 -7.70
C LEU A 79 -6.29 -1.83 -8.57
N THR A 80 -6.29 -3.06 -9.06
CA THR A 80 -7.46 -3.65 -9.71
C THR A 80 -8.12 -4.59 -8.72
N THR A 81 -9.35 -4.29 -8.32
CA THR A 81 -10.13 -5.10 -7.38
C THR A 81 -11.28 -5.81 -8.09
N GLY A 82 -11.64 -7.00 -7.58
CA GLY A 82 -12.85 -7.70 -8.01
C GLY A 82 -14.08 -7.18 -7.28
N LYS A 83 -15.27 -7.47 -7.83
CA LYS A 83 -16.54 -7.28 -7.10
C LYS A 83 -16.76 -8.45 -6.16
N VAL A 84 -16.93 -8.19 -4.87
CA VAL A 84 -17.23 -9.20 -3.86
C VAL A 84 -18.73 -9.20 -3.57
N VAL A 85 -19.37 -10.36 -3.64
CA VAL A 85 -20.78 -10.56 -3.27
C VAL A 85 -20.83 -11.52 -2.09
N THR A 86 -21.22 -11.01 -0.92
CA THR A 86 -21.38 -11.82 0.28
C THR A 86 -22.83 -12.28 0.39
N VAL A 87 -23.06 -13.59 0.41
CA VAL A 87 -24.38 -14.20 0.63
C VAL A 87 -24.39 -14.83 2.03
N VAL A 88 -25.32 -14.38 2.88
CA VAL A 88 -25.57 -14.97 4.20
C VAL A 88 -26.79 -15.88 4.08
N GLN A 89 -26.69 -17.12 4.55
CA GLN A 89 -27.80 -18.08 4.61
C GLN A 89 -28.05 -18.43 6.09
N GLU A 90 -29.33 -18.55 6.46
CA GLU A 90 -29.80 -18.92 7.81
C GLU A 90 -29.56 -20.40 8.12
#